data_AF-A0A7R8HDD6-F1
#
_entry.id   AF-A0A7R8HDD6-F1
#
_cell.length_a   1.000
_cell.length_b   1.000
_cell.length_c   1.000
_cell.angle_alpha   90.00
_cell.angle_beta   90.00
_cell.angle_gamma   90.00
#
_symmetry.space_group_name_H-M   'P 1'
#
loop_
_entity.id
_entity.type
_entity.pdbx_description
1 polymer ?
#
loop_
_entity_poly.entity_id
_entity_poly.type
_entity_poly.pdbx_seq_one_letter_code
_entity_poly.pdbx_strand_id
1 'polypeptide(L)'
;MKPYHHLFKNKLIIIILLYGVLTYIFLNYNCSSNLDIQGSGCKELSPQYHFKSSIPNKRRTIIGIPSSKRKNQTYLFQTLRTLFEDKDVLTNKYMFIVMLSTFDVAWKTSMVSNLQMDFSSQIHSGILQIISPEMHFYPQETLQAFRGEKRKDYLIWRSKQNMDYAYLYRYVYQKFNFKYFLQLEDDVIATSSYLSKMEPFIQKHEYLDEWIFMHFCRLGAIAKLFRKSDMPVLSEMFQSFYSSIPCDWIISLFSNGKSFGCALDTRFSTSKKDSICMWKLFPTINHSLFQHIGVESSLLGKKNSMIRI
;
A
#
# COMPACT_ATOMS: atom_id res chain seq x y z
N MET A 1 9.98 -18.07 1.00
CA MET A 1 10.97 -17.51 1.96
C MET A 1 10.20 -16.95 3.13
N LYS A 2 10.40 -17.44 4.36
CA LYS A 2 9.66 -16.98 5.56
C LYS A 2 10.25 -15.64 6.05
N PRO A 3 9.65 -14.46 5.76
CA PRO A 3 10.30 -13.17 6.00
C PRO A 3 10.25 -12.72 7.45
N TYR A 4 9.71 -13.53 8.37
CA TYR A 4 9.23 -13.01 9.65
C TYR A 4 9.73 -13.79 10.88
N HIS A 5 10.49 -14.87 10.70
CA HIS A 5 11.07 -15.61 11.84
C HIS A 5 12.12 -14.80 12.61
N HIS A 6 12.70 -13.75 11.99
CA HIS A 6 13.65 -12.87 12.67
C HIS A 6 12.96 -11.79 13.51
N LEU A 7 11.63 -11.60 13.37
CA LEU A 7 10.87 -10.56 14.06
C LEU A 7 10.88 -10.69 15.58
N PHE A 8 11.21 -11.86 16.12
CA PHE A 8 11.06 -12.16 17.54
C PHE A 8 12.37 -12.41 18.28
N LYS A 9 13.54 -12.23 17.63
CA LYS A 9 14.83 -12.61 18.22
C LYS A 9 15.30 -11.68 19.35
N ASN A 10 14.78 -10.46 19.46
CA ASN A 10 15.25 -9.51 20.47
C ASN A 10 14.08 -8.71 21.09
N LYS A 11 13.36 -9.36 22.01
CA LYS A 11 12.14 -8.83 22.65
C LYS A 11 12.35 -7.43 23.27
N LEU A 12 13.53 -7.13 23.81
CA LEU A 12 13.82 -5.84 24.44
C LEU A 12 13.92 -4.69 23.42
N ILE A 13 14.57 -4.92 22.26
CA ILE A 13 14.67 -3.91 21.20
C ILE A 13 13.30 -3.63 20.59
N ILE A 14 12.48 -4.67 20.43
CA ILE A 14 11.11 -4.54 19.91
C ILE A 14 10.25 -3.71 20.89
N ILE A 15 10.36 -3.95 22.20
CA ILE A 15 9.64 -3.16 23.21
C ILE A 15 10.09 -1.69 23.16
N ILE A 16 11.39 -1.40 23.07
CA ILE A 16 11.90 -0.02 22.99
C ILE A 16 11.44 0.67 21.70
N LEU A 17 11.50 -0.03 20.56
CA LEU A 17 11.03 0.50 19.28
C LEU A 17 9.52 0.71 19.27
N LEU A 18 8.74 -0.22 19.82
CA LEU A 18 7.29 -0.09 19.92
C LEU A 18 6.88 1.02 20.87
N TYR A 19 7.56 1.17 22.01
CA TYR A 19 7.33 2.27 22.94
C TYR A 19 7.69 3.60 22.27
N GLY A 20 8.84 3.70 21.60
CA GLY A 20 9.23 4.89 20.85
C GLY A 20 8.26 5.23 19.72
N VAL A 21 7.79 4.24 18.95
CA VAL A 21 6.80 4.42 17.86
C VAL A 21 5.44 4.81 18.45
N LEU A 22 4.97 4.14 19.50
CA LEU A 22 3.68 4.44 20.13
C LEU A 22 3.69 5.81 20.79
N THR A 23 4.78 6.18 21.48
CA THR A 23 4.96 7.51 22.07
C THR A 23 5.10 8.58 21.01
N TYR A 24 5.85 8.33 19.92
CA TYR A 24 5.93 9.27 18.80
C TYR A 24 4.59 9.44 18.09
N ILE A 25 3.84 8.36 17.87
CA ILE A 25 2.47 8.44 17.35
C ILE A 25 1.62 9.22 18.34
N PHE A 26 1.51 8.82 19.62
CA PHE A 26 0.69 9.53 20.62
C PHE A 26 1.02 11.02 20.77
N LEU A 27 2.30 11.40 20.71
CA LEU A 27 2.72 12.80 20.83
C LEU A 27 2.45 13.62 19.56
N ASN A 28 2.35 12.97 18.39
CA ASN A 28 2.07 13.63 17.11
C ASN A 28 0.65 13.38 16.58
N TYR A 29 -0.17 12.59 17.28
CA TYR A 29 -1.54 12.26 16.91
C TYR A 29 -2.54 13.18 17.62
N ASN A 30 -3.13 14.10 16.87
CA ASN A 30 -4.32 14.88 17.24
C ASN A 30 -5.52 14.55 16.32
N CYS A 31 -5.57 13.33 15.79
CA CYS A 31 -6.55 12.95 14.75
C CYS A 31 -7.34 11.70 15.12
N SER A 32 -8.00 11.73 16.27
CA SER A 32 -9.13 10.87 16.59
C SER A 32 -10.29 11.73 17.07
N SER A 33 -11.33 11.79 16.23
CA SER A 33 -12.74 12.04 16.57
C SER A 33 -13.05 12.95 17.77
N ASN A 34 -13.60 14.14 17.44
CA ASN A 34 -14.36 15.05 18.31
C ASN A 34 -13.61 16.05 19.21
N LEU A 35 -12.47 16.59 18.80
CA LEU A 35 -11.95 17.82 19.42
C LEU A 35 -11.44 18.77 18.34
N ASP A 36 -12.29 19.73 17.98
CA ASP A 36 -11.87 21.00 17.37
C ASP A 36 -10.91 21.70 18.33
N ILE A 37 -9.62 21.58 18.07
CA ILE A 37 -8.61 22.50 18.59
C ILE A 37 -8.04 23.22 17.39
N GLN A 38 -8.47 24.48 17.24
CA GLN A 38 -7.99 25.42 16.25
C GLN A 38 -6.46 25.49 16.30
N GLY A 39 -5.79 25.16 15.18
CA GLY A 39 -4.38 25.53 14.96
C GLY A 39 -3.46 24.51 14.31
N SER A 40 -3.80 23.22 14.24
CA SER A 40 -2.98 22.21 13.54
C SER A 40 -3.82 21.01 13.09
N GLY A 41 -4.85 21.29 12.28
CA GLY A 41 -5.78 20.27 11.79
C GLY A 41 -5.16 19.38 10.72
N CYS A 42 -5.47 18.09 10.75
CA CYS A 42 -5.26 17.16 9.63
C CYS A 42 -5.94 17.73 8.38
N LYS A 43 -5.18 18.46 7.56
CA LYS A 43 -5.70 19.08 6.34
C LYS A 43 -6.28 17.98 5.45
N GLU A 44 -7.53 18.14 5.06
CA GLU A 44 -8.19 17.23 4.11
C GLU A 44 -7.38 17.23 2.81
N LEU A 45 -7.02 16.04 2.31
CA LEU A 45 -6.24 15.94 1.08
C LEU A 45 -7.13 16.25 -0.14
N SER A 46 -6.75 17.26 -0.91
CA SER A 46 -7.21 17.50 -2.27
C SER A 46 -6.17 16.93 -3.26
N PRO A 47 -6.54 16.01 -4.16
CA PRO A 47 -5.62 15.56 -5.20
C PRO A 47 -5.56 16.60 -6.33
N GLN A 48 -4.40 16.71 -6.98
CA GLN A 48 -4.19 17.65 -8.08
C GLN A 48 -5.08 17.34 -9.30
N TYR A 49 -5.46 16.07 -9.46
CA TYR A 49 -6.42 15.60 -10.46
C TYR A 49 -7.47 14.73 -9.80
N HIS A 50 -8.74 14.94 -10.15
CA HIS A 50 -9.87 14.17 -9.65
C HIS A 50 -11.01 14.14 -10.67
N PHE A 51 -11.50 12.94 -10.99
CA PHE A 51 -12.74 12.78 -11.75
C PHE A 51 -13.90 12.57 -10.79
N LYS A 52 -14.87 13.49 -10.80
CA LYS A 52 -16.12 13.32 -10.04
C LYS A 52 -16.98 12.24 -10.71
N SER A 53 -17.18 11.14 -10.00
CA SER A 53 -18.22 10.14 -10.31
C SER A 53 -19.15 10.01 -9.09
N SER A 54 -20.40 9.61 -9.32
CA SER A 54 -21.36 9.28 -8.26
C SER A 54 -20.85 8.06 -7.46
N ILE A 55 -20.18 8.31 -6.34
CA ILE A 55 -19.59 7.27 -5.49
C ILE A 55 -20.73 6.45 -4.83
N PRO A 56 -20.80 5.12 -5.03
CA PRO A 56 -21.76 4.28 -4.31
C PRO A 56 -21.51 4.26 -2.80
N ASN A 57 -22.57 4.11 -2.01
CA ASN A 57 -22.61 4.30 -0.55
C ASN A 57 -21.61 3.46 0.29
N LYS A 58 -21.00 2.40 -0.26
CA LYS A 58 -19.88 1.63 0.35
C LYS A 58 -19.25 0.68 -0.66
N ARG A 59 -17.93 0.69 -0.83
CA ARG A 59 -17.17 -0.34 -1.59
C ARG A 59 -16.75 -1.47 -0.65
N ARG A 60 -16.59 -2.70 -1.14
CA ARG A 60 -16.00 -3.78 -0.34
C ARG A 60 -14.49 -3.61 -0.25
N THR A 61 -13.84 -3.52 -1.41
CA THR A 61 -12.38 -3.42 -1.50
C THR A 61 -11.98 -2.28 -2.43
N ILE A 62 -11.06 -1.43 -1.98
CA ILE A 62 -10.38 -0.45 -2.83
C ILE A 62 -8.99 -0.99 -3.16
N ILE A 63 -8.62 -0.93 -4.43
CA ILE A 63 -7.36 -1.42 -4.96
C ILE A 63 -6.50 -0.21 -5.32
N GLY A 64 -5.43 0.03 -4.56
CA GLY A 64 -4.53 1.17 -4.75
C GLY A 64 -3.31 0.79 -5.58
N ILE A 65 -3.03 1.56 -6.64
CA ILE A 65 -1.97 1.30 -7.62
C ILE A 65 -1.14 2.58 -7.81
N PRO A 66 -0.08 2.80 -7.01
CA PRO A 66 0.85 3.89 -7.27
C PRO A 66 1.71 3.57 -8.50
N SER A 67 1.86 4.53 -9.39
CA SER A 67 2.64 4.43 -10.62
C SER A 67 3.62 5.58 -10.73
N SER A 68 4.91 5.24 -10.83
CA SER A 68 6.00 6.20 -11.01
C SER A 68 6.55 6.12 -12.43
N LYS A 69 7.00 7.28 -12.94
CA LYS A 69 7.69 7.36 -14.24
C LYS A 69 8.95 6.49 -14.23
N ARG A 70 9.11 5.65 -15.24
CA ARG A 70 10.37 4.95 -15.57
C ARG A 70 10.94 5.52 -16.87
N LYS A 71 12.19 5.21 -17.19
CA LYS A 71 12.86 5.81 -18.35
C LYS A 71 12.35 5.22 -19.66
N ASN A 72 12.26 3.89 -19.74
CA ASN A 72 11.99 3.22 -21.02
C ASN A 72 10.71 2.37 -21.03
N GLN A 73 9.99 2.27 -19.91
CA GLN A 73 8.91 1.30 -19.78
C GLN A 73 7.71 1.83 -18.99
N THR A 74 6.50 1.47 -19.44
CA THR A 74 5.25 1.79 -18.71
C THR A 74 4.41 0.52 -18.57
N TYR A 75 4.41 -0.07 -17.38
CA TYR A 75 3.70 -1.33 -17.11
C TYR A 75 2.20 -1.14 -16.80
N LEU A 76 1.83 0.05 -16.33
CA LEU A 76 0.49 0.37 -15.81
C LEU A 76 -0.66 -0.06 -16.74
N PHE A 77 -0.53 0.17 -18.05
CA PHE A 77 -1.59 -0.20 -19.01
C PHE A 77 -1.82 -1.70 -19.07
N GLN A 78 -0.74 -2.48 -19.10
CA GLN A 78 -0.82 -3.94 -19.08
C GLN A 78 -1.43 -4.43 -17.77
N THR A 79 -0.99 -3.86 -16.64
CA THR A 79 -1.56 -4.16 -15.33
C THR A 79 -3.06 -3.90 -15.30
N LEU A 80 -3.51 -2.70 -15.69
CA LEU A 80 -4.93 -2.34 -15.69
C LEU A 80 -5.75 -3.22 -16.64
N ARG A 81 -5.25 -3.54 -17.84
CA ARG A 81 -5.94 -4.47 -18.76
C ARG A 81 -6.22 -5.81 -18.09
N THR A 82 -5.20 -6.44 -17.50
CA THR A 82 -5.36 -7.74 -16.81
C THR A 82 -6.25 -7.65 -15.57
N LEU A 83 -6.24 -6.52 -14.85
CA LEU A 83 -7.14 -6.29 -13.72
C LEU A 83 -8.60 -6.16 -14.14
N PHE A 84 -8.88 -5.59 -15.31
CA PHE A 84 -10.23 -5.36 -15.82
C PHE A 84 -10.79 -6.50 -16.70
N GLU A 85 -9.99 -7.51 -17.03
CA GLU A 85 -10.45 -8.74 -17.69
C GLU A 85 -11.34 -9.60 -16.78
N ASP A 86 -11.25 -9.44 -15.45
CA ASP A 86 -12.08 -10.18 -14.51
C ASP A 86 -13.53 -9.66 -14.52
N LYS A 87 -14.48 -10.54 -14.83
CA LYS A 87 -15.93 -10.22 -14.86
C LYS A 87 -16.46 -9.64 -13.53
N ASP A 88 -15.87 -10.01 -12.40
CA ASP A 88 -16.36 -9.59 -11.07
C ASP A 88 -16.04 -8.11 -10.77
N VAL A 89 -15.22 -7.47 -11.60
CA VAL A 89 -14.94 -6.02 -11.57
C VAL A 89 -16.27 -5.24 -11.58
N LEU A 90 -17.25 -5.65 -12.38
CA LEU A 90 -18.51 -4.93 -12.57
C LEU A 90 -19.50 -5.05 -11.40
N THR A 91 -19.17 -5.81 -10.34
CA THR A 91 -20.09 -6.10 -9.22
C THR A 91 -20.30 -4.93 -8.24
N ASN A 92 -19.81 -3.72 -8.55
CA ASN A 92 -19.77 -2.54 -7.68
C ASN A 92 -19.06 -2.71 -6.33
N LYS A 93 -18.57 -3.90 -6.00
CA LYS A 93 -17.80 -4.21 -4.78
C LYS A 93 -16.40 -3.60 -4.81
N TYR A 94 -15.87 -3.34 -6.00
CA TYR A 94 -14.47 -2.94 -6.19
C TYR A 94 -14.36 -1.51 -6.72
N MET A 95 -13.25 -0.86 -6.40
CA MET A 95 -12.84 0.42 -6.97
C MET A 95 -11.31 0.40 -7.08
N PHE A 96 -10.80 0.93 -8.18
CA PHE A 96 -9.39 1.00 -8.50
C PHE A 96 -8.94 2.46 -8.45
N ILE A 97 -7.84 2.72 -7.76
CA ILE A 97 -7.28 4.06 -7.62
C ILE A 97 -5.85 4.01 -8.10
N VAL A 98 -5.62 4.62 -9.26
CA VAL A 98 -4.29 4.83 -9.82
C VAL A 98 -3.76 6.16 -9.32
N MET A 99 -2.62 6.13 -8.64
CA MET A 99 -1.94 7.34 -8.20
C MET A 99 -0.69 7.57 -9.04
N LEU A 100 -0.70 8.63 -9.84
CA LEU A 100 0.47 9.06 -10.62
C LEU A 100 1.47 9.76 -9.70
N SER A 101 2.40 8.99 -9.16
CA SER A 101 3.38 9.38 -8.14
C SER A 101 4.66 9.91 -8.79
N THR A 102 4.55 10.95 -9.62
CA THR A 102 5.70 11.65 -10.20
C THR A 102 5.53 13.17 -10.13
N PHE A 103 6.64 13.89 -10.10
CA PHE A 103 6.67 15.35 -10.16
C PHE A 103 6.72 15.88 -11.60
N ASP A 104 6.90 15.02 -12.59
CA ASP A 104 6.92 15.39 -14.00
C ASP A 104 5.50 15.68 -14.50
N VAL A 105 5.15 16.97 -14.59
CA VAL A 105 3.83 17.44 -15.02
C VAL A 105 3.51 17.03 -16.46
N ALA A 106 4.47 17.11 -17.38
CA ALA A 106 4.24 16.76 -18.79
C ALA A 106 3.94 15.26 -18.93
N TRP A 107 4.68 14.42 -18.22
CA TRP A 107 4.41 12.99 -18.17
C TRP A 107 3.04 12.70 -17.54
N LYS A 108 2.67 13.37 -16.44
CA LYS A 108 1.36 13.18 -15.81
C LYS A 108 0.22 13.53 -16.76
N THR A 109 0.28 14.68 -17.42
CA THR A 109 -0.74 15.11 -18.37
C THR A 109 -0.88 14.11 -19.52
N SER A 110 0.23 13.66 -20.09
CA SER A 110 0.24 12.64 -21.14
C SER A 110 -0.37 11.32 -20.66
N MET A 111 0.01 10.85 -19.46
CA MET A 111 -0.52 9.63 -18.86
C MET A 111 -2.02 9.72 -18.57
N VAL A 112 -2.50 10.85 -18.05
CA VAL A 112 -3.94 11.07 -17.82
C VAL A 112 -4.70 10.97 -19.14
N SER A 113 -4.26 11.67 -20.19
CA SER A 113 -4.91 11.60 -21.50
C SER A 113 -4.96 10.17 -22.05
N ASN A 114 -3.85 9.44 -21.99
CA ASN A 114 -3.78 8.06 -22.47
C ASN A 114 -4.67 7.11 -21.65
N LEU A 115 -4.72 7.27 -20.32
CA LEU A 115 -5.60 6.48 -19.47
C LEU A 115 -7.08 6.80 -19.72
N GLN A 116 -7.43 8.06 -20.00
CA GLN A 116 -8.78 8.46 -20.40
C GLN A 116 -9.20 7.84 -21.72
N MET A 117 -8.29 7.69 -22.67
CA MET A 117 -8.55 7.03 -23.95
C MET A 117 -8.73 5.51 -23.77
N ASP A 118 -7.78 4.84 -23.13
CA ASP A 118 -7.75 3.37 -23.00
C ASP A 118 -8.79 2.81 -22.01
N PHE A 119 -9.13 3.56 -20.96
CA PHE A 119 -10.01 3.11 -19.86
C PHE A 119 -11.21 4.05 -19.64
N SER A 120 -11.68 4.68 -20.72
CA SER A 120 -12.81 5.61 -20.68
C SER A 120 -14.02 5.03 -19.94
N SER A 121 -14.45 3.82 -20.27
CA SER A 121 -15.64 3.21 -19.64
C SER A 121 -15.46 2.97 -18.14
N GLN A 122 -14.28 2.56 -17.68
CA GLN A 122 -13.99 2.37 -16.25
C GLN A 122 -13.94 3.71 -15.49
N ILE A 123 -13.45 4.77 -16.13
CA ILE A 123 -13.43 6.11 -15.53
C ILE A 123 -14.85 6.67 -15.44
N HIS A 124 -15.63 6.61 -16.52
CA HIS A 124 -17.00 7.15 -16.55
C HIS A 124 -17.93 6.42 -15.58
N SER A 125 -17.78 5.09 -15.44
CA SER A 125 -18.53 4.30 -14.44
C SER A 125 -18.10 4.55 -12.99
N GLY A 126 -17.00 5.27 -12.77
CA GLY A 126 -16.46 5.54 -11.43
C GLY A 126 -15.80 4.36 -10.75
N ILE A 127 -15.50 3.29 -11.50
CA ILE A 127 -14.77 2.15 -10.95
C ILE A 127 -13.26 2.39 -10.97
N LEU A 128 -12.75 3.20 -11.90
CA LEU A 128 -11.36 3.65 -11.93
C LEU A 128 -11.27 5.14 -11.62
N GLN A 129 -10.47 5.50 -10.60
CA GLN A 129 -10.08 6.87 -10.33
C GLN A 129 -8.59 7.07 -10.58
N ILE A 130 -8.25 8.20 -11.19
CA ILE A 130 -6.88 8.63 -11.40
C ILE A 130 -6.65 9.85 -10.53
N ILE A 131 -5.63 9.76 -9.66
CA ILE A 131 -5.23 10.84 -8.77
C ILE A 131 -3.75 11.16 -8.96
N SER A 132 -3.35 12.36 -8.54
CA SER A 132 -1.95 12.71 -8.37
C SER A 132 -1.78 13.50 -7.08
N PRO A 133 -0.76 13.20 -6.29
CA PRO A 133 -0.51 13.90 -5.04
C PRO A 133 -0.02 15.32 -5.28
N GLU A 134 -0.42 16.24 -4.39
CA GLU A 134 0.10 17.60 -4.40
C GLU A 134 1.57 17.63 -3.93
N MET A 135 2.38 18.48 -4.57
CA MET A 135 3.81 18.59 -4.25
C MET A 135 4.06 18.94 -2.78
N HIS A 136 3.19 19.76 -2.17
CA HIS A 136 3.31 20.21 -0.78
C HIS A 136 3.15 19.07 0.25
N PHE A 137 2.64 17.90 -0.15
CA PHE A 137 2.60 16.75 0.74
C PHE A 137 3.99 16.16 1.01
N TYR A 138 4.94 16.38 0.09
CA TYR A 138 6.28 15.82 0.14
C TYR A 138 7.23 16.78 0.88
N PRO A 139 7.96 16.31 1.91
CA PRO A 139 9.02 17.10 2.55
C PRO A 139 10.08 17.53 1.54
N GLN A 140 10.66 18.72 1.72
CA GLN A 140 11.64 19.27 0.76
C GLN A 140 12.86 18.35 0.59
N GLU A 141 13.21 17.59 1.63
CA GLU A 141 14.27 16.59 1.64
C GLU A 141 13.98 15.40 0.72
N THR A 142 12.70 15.08 0.47
CA THR A 142 12.32 14.10 -0.56
C THR A 142 12.40 14.65 -1.99
N LEU A 143 12.53 15.97 -2.14
CA LEU A 143 12.61 16.67 -3.42
C LEU A 143 14.06 16.98 -3.84
N GLN A 144 14.99 17.05 -2.88
CA GLN A 144 16.37 17.45 -3.15
C GLN A 144 17.29 16.25 -3.45
N ALA A 145 17.65 16.09 -4.72
CA ALA A 145 18.81 15.31 -5.15
C ALA A 145 20.10 16.02 -4.73
N PHE A 146 20.67 15.65 -3.58
CA PHE A 146 22.02 16.06 -3.23
C PHE A 146 23.00 15.43 -4.23
N ARG A 147 23.51 16.29 -5.11
CA ARG A 147 24.44 15.98 -6.20
C ARG A 147 25.57 15.03 -5.73
N GLY A 148 25.69 13.86 -6.36
CA GLY A 148 26.98 13.16 -6.46
C GLY A 148 27.19 11.82 -5.74
N GLU A 149 26.22 11.26 -4.99
CA GLU A 149 26.43 9.98 -4.30
C GLU A 149 25.39 8.90 -4.66
N LYS A 150 25.86 7.75 -5.18
CA LYS A 150 25.02 6.60 -5.59
C LYS A 150 24.08 6.08 -4.50
N ARG A 151 24.38 6.30 -3.21
CA ARG A 151 23.50 5.90 -2.10
C ARG A 151 22.37 6.91 -1.88
N LYS A 152 22.55 8.18 -2.22
CA LYS A 152 21.56 9.25 -2.02
C LYS A 152 20.35 9.10 -2.94
N ASP A 153 20.55 8.71 -4.20
CA ASP A 153 19.44 8.45 -5.13
C ASP A 153 18.51 7.35 -4.60
N TYR A 154 19.09 6.28 -4.03
CA TYR A 154 18.32 5.23 -3.38
C TYR A 154 17.57 5.74 -2.15
N LEU A 155 18.21 6.55 -1.29
CA LEU A 155 17.59 7.13 -0.10
C LEU A 155 16.39 8.02 -0.48
N ILE A 156 16.54 8.89 -1.47
CA ILE A 156 15.46 9.77 -1.95
C ILE A 156 14.33 8.92 -2.54
N TRP A 157 14.67 7.95 -3.40
CA TRP A 157 13.69 7.07 -4.03
C TRP A 157 12.87 6.30 -3.01
N ARG A 158 13.50 5.65 -2.02
CA ARG A 158 12.77 4.91 -0.98
C ARG A 158 11.95 5.83 -0.08
N SER A 159 12.45 7.03 0.18
CA SER A 159 11.77 8.00 1.05
C SER A 159 10.53 8.55 0.38
N LYS A 160 10.62 8.85 -0.91
CA LYS A 160 9.50 9.21 -1.75
C LYS A 160 8.48 8.08 -1.82
N GLN A 161 8.91 6.81 -1.98
CA GLN A 161 8.00 5.67 -2.01
C GLN A 161 7.19 5.53 -0.70
N ASN A 162 7.81 5.78 0.45
CA ASN A 162 7.09 5.83 1.72
C ASN A 162 6.05 6.96 1.74
N MET A 163 6.41 8.17 1.29
CA MET A 163 5.45 9.28 1.18
C MET A 163 4.32 8.99 0.18
N ASP A 164 4.61 8.30 -0.92
CA ASP A 164 3.61 7.87 -1.89
C ASP A 164 2.56 6.96 -1.22
N TYR A 165 3.01 5.98 -0.42
CA TYR A 165 2.09 5.14 0.35
C TYR A 165 1.35 5.92 1.42
N ALA A 166 2.03 6.80 2.16
CA ALA A 166 1.39 7.65 3.17
C ALA A 166 0.23 8.46 2.55
N TYR A 167 0.47 9.11 1.40
CA TYR A 167 -0.53 9.89 0.68
C TYR A 167 -1.71 9.02 0.25
N LEU A 168 -1.43 7.94 -0.49
CA LEU A 168 -2.46 7.07 -1.04
C LEU A 168 -3.35 6.52 0.07
N TYR A 169 -2.74 6.08 1.18
CA TYR A 169 -3.47 5.52 2.31
C TYR A 169 -4.38 6.55 2.96
N ARG A 170 -3.85 7.77 3.21
CA ARG A 170 -4.62 8.86 3.82
C ARG A 170 -5.76 9.33 2.91
N TYR A 171 -5.47 9.54 1.63
CA TYR A 171 -6.46 9.95 0.64
C TYR A 171 -7.61 8.95 0.57
N VAL A 172 -7.29 7.65 0.46
CA VAL A 172 -8.31 6.61 0.35
C VAL A 172 -9.16 6.52 1.61
N TYR A 173 -8.52 6.55 2.79
CA TYR A 173 -9.21 6.52 4.07
C TYR A 173 -10.19 7.70 4.25
N GLN A 174 -9.77 8.92 3.89
CA GLN A 174 -10.55 10.15 4.05
C GLN A 174 -11.72 10.24 3.06
N LYS A 175 -11.53 9.81 1.81
CA LYS A 175 -12.49 10.06 0.73
C LYS A 175 -13.51 8.95 0.50
N PHE A 176 -13.25 7.73 0.97
CA PHE A 176 -14.09 6.59 0.63
C PHE A 176 -14.59 5.80 1.84
N ASN A 177 -15.79 5.24 1.68
CA ASN A 177 -16.33 4.23 2.57
C ASN A 177 -16.04 2.83 2.00
N PHE A 178 -15.18 2.07 2.67
CA PHE A 178 -14.76 0.74 2.23
C PHE A 178 -14.46 -0.19 3.41
N LYS A 179 -14.33 -1.50 3.16
CA LYS A 179 -13.94 -2.48 4.18
C LYS A 179 -12.45 -2.82 4.13
N TYR A 180 -11.92 -3.04 2.93
CA TYR A 180 -10.55 -3.47 2.73
C TYR A 180 -9.80 -2.62 1.72
N PHE A 181 -8.49 -2.50 1.89
CA PHE A 181 -7.58 -1.86 0.95
C PHE A 181 -6.54 -2.87 0.47
N LEU A 182 -6.49 -3.10 -0.84
CA LEU A 182 -5.48 -3.93 -1.47
C LEU A 182 -4.39 -3.03 -2.06
N GLN A 183 -3.18 -3.12 -1.52
CA GLN A 183 -2.01 -2.46 -2.10
C GLN A 183 -1.46 -3.28 -3.26
N LEU A 184 -1.43 -2.71 -4.46
CA LEU A 184 -0.74 -3.24 -5.64
C LEU A 184 0.42 -2.32 -6.06
N GLU A 185 1.15 -2.77 -7.07
CA GLU A 185 2.13 -1.98 -7.83
C GLU A 185 1.67 -1.90 -9.29
N ASP A 186 2.28 -1.02 -10.08
CA ASP A 186 1.89 -0.79 -11.48
C ASP A 186 2.52 -1.77 -12.48
N ASP A 187 3.25 -2.78 -12.00
CA ASP A 187 4.00 -3.77 -12.77
C ASP A 187 3.65 -5.21 -12.39
N VAL A 188 2.35 -5.48 -12.30
CA VAL A 188 1.80 -6.82 -12.03
C VAL A 188 0.83 -7.28 -13.12
N ILE A 189 0.77 -8.59 -13.33
CA ILE A 189 -0.27 -9.27 -14.10
C ILE A 189 -1.21 -9.98 -13.14
N ALA A 190 -2.51 -9.72 -13.25
CA ALA A 190 -3.53 -10.46 -12.51
C ALA A 190 -3.82 -11.81 -13.18
N THR A 191 -3.97 -12.86 -12.38
CA THR A 191 -4.45 -14.16 -12.90
C THR A 191 -5.94 -14.08 -13.23
N SER A 192 -6.41 -14.94 -14.14
CA SER A 192 -7.84 -15.02 -14.46
C SER A 192 -8.69 -15.28 -13.22
N SER A 193 -9.81 -14.55 -13.12
CA SER A 193 -10.77 -14.63 -12.01
C SER A 193 -10.14 -14.40 -10.63
N TYR A 194 -9.15 -13.51 -10.53
CA TYR A 194 -8.49 -13.20 -9.26
C TYR A 194 -9.48 -12.70 -8.20
N LEU A 195 -10.51 -11.92 -8.58
CA LEU A 195 -11.52 -11.42 -7.64
C LEU A 195 -12.40 -12.56 -7.13
N SER A 196 -12.83 -13.46 -8.03
CA SER A 196 -13.62 -14.64 -7.66
C SER A 196 -12.87 -15.58 -6.72
N LYS A 197 -11.53 -15.60 -6.77
CA LYS A 197 -10.66 -16.38 -5.86
C LYS A 197 -10.35 -15.62 -4.56
N MET A 198 -10.18 -14.31 -4.66
CA MET A 198 -9.85 -13.43 -3.53
C MET A 198 -11.02 -13.34 -2.54
N GLU A 199 -12.25 -13.15 -3.02
CA GLU A 199 -13.40 -12.87 -2.16
C GLU A 199 -13.73 -14.02 -1.19
N PRO A 200 -13.79 -15.31 -1.61
CA PRO A 200 -13.98 -16.42 -0.67
C PRO A 200 -12.82 -16.56 0.33
N PHE A 201 -11.58 -16.24 -0.09
CA PHE A 201 -10.43 -16.26 0.81
C PHE A 201 -10.55 -15.20 1.89
N ILE A 202 -10.98 -13.98 1.54
CA ILE A 202 -11.25 -12.92 2.51
C ILE A 202 -12.35 -13.37 3.48
N GLN A 203 -13.48 -13.85 2.97
CA GLN A 203 -14.61 -14.28 3.80
C GLN A 203 -14.22 -15.38 4.79
N LYS A 204 -13.42 -16.36 4.37
CA LYS A 204 -12.93 -17.43 5.25
C LYS A 204 -12.17 -16.90 6.47
N HIS A 205 -11.36 -15.85 6.30
CA HIS A 205 -10.51 -15.32 7.37
C HIS A 205 -11.16 -14.13 8.10
N GLU A 206 -12.19 -13.53 7.53
CA GLU A 206 -12.98 -12.46 8.14
C GLU A 206 -13.57 -12.90 9.50
N TYR A 207 -14.03 -14.15 9.60
CA TYR A 207 -14.58 -14.71 10.85
C TYR A 207 -13.54 -14.99 11.94
N LEU A 208 -12.26 -15.05 11.61
CA LEU A 208 -11.21 -15.38 12.58
C LEU A 208 -10.76 -14.16 13.39
N ASP A 209 -10.98 -12.94 12.88
CA ASP A 209 -10.57 -11.61 13.40
C ASP A 209 -9.12 -11.43 13.88
N GLU A 210 -8.28 -12.46 13.83
CA GLU A 210 -6.90 -12.45 14.34
C GLU A 210 -5.86 -11.94 13.32
N TRP A 211 -6.22 -11.75 12.05
CA TRP A 211 -5.25 -11.43 10.99
C TRP A 211 -4.82 -9.95 11.00
N ILE A 212 -3.61 -9.67 10.52
CA ILE A 212 -3.04 -8.31 10.39
C ILE A 212 -3.18 -7.83 8.95
N PHE A 213 -2.73 -8.65 7.98
CA PHE A 213 -3.03 -8.47 6.56
C PHE A 213 -3.01 -9.81 5.84
N MET A 214 -3.65 -9.87 4.67
CA MET A 214 -3.63 -11.07 3.81
C MET A 214 -2.68 -10.88 2.63
N HIS A 215 -2.02 -11.96 2.22
CA HIS A 215 -1.15 -11.99 1.04
C HIS A 215 -1.84 -12.65 -0.15
N PHE A 216 -1.92 -11.94 -1.27
CA PHE A 216 -2.37 -12.47 -2.56
C PHE A 216 -1.26 -12.61 -3.60
N CYS A 217 -0.04 -12.17 -3.28
CA CYS A 217 1.16 -12.42 -4.06
C CYS A 217 2.24 -13.08 -3.20
N ARG A 218 3.00 -14.02 -3.78
CA ARG A 218 4.13 -14.68 -3.08
C ARG A 218 5.40 -13.81 -3.03
N LEU A 219 5.43 -12.68 -3.73
CA LEU A 219 6.60 -11.80 -3.85
C LEU A 219 6.38 -10.48 -3.10
N GLY A 220 7.28 -10.19 -2.15
CA GLY A 220 7.45 -8.85 -1.58
C GLY A 220 6.23 -8.25 -0.86
N ALA A 221 6.04 -6.94 -1.05
CA ALA A 221 4.91 -6.17 -0.50
C ALA A 221 3.69 -6.06 -1.41
N ILE A 222 3.71 -6.75 -2.55
CA ILE A 222 2.66 -6.68 -3.55
C ILE A 222 1.43 -7.47 -3.06
N ALA A 223 0.25 -6.93 -3.36
CA ALA A 223 -1.04 -7.57 -3.10
C ALA A 223 -1.26 -7.92 -1.62
N LYS A 224 -0.89 -6.99 -0.74
CA LYS A 224 -1.23 -7.01 0.69
C LYS A 224 -2.58 -6.35 0.91
N LEU A 225 -3.50 -7.08 1.55
CA LEU A 225 -4.83 -6.60 1.89
C LEU A 225 -4.90 -6.20 3.36
N PHE A 226 -5.26 -4.94 3.61
CA PHE A 226 -5.40 -4.34 4.94
C PHE A 226 -6.87 -4.03 5.24
N ARG A 227 -7.23 -3.99 6.53
CA ARG A 227 -8.53 -3.43 6.95
C ARG A 227 -8.51 -1.91 6.81
N LYS A 228 -9.67 -1.31 6.56
CA LYS A 228 -9.83 0.16 6.63
C LYS A 228 -9.33 0.73 7.97
N SER A 229 -9.57 0.03 9.08
CA SER A 229 -9.17 0.43 10.43
C SER A 229 -7.65 0.55 10.62
N ASP A 230 -6.86 -0.15 9.82
CA ASP A 230 -5.39 -0.14 9.94
C ASP A 230 -4.74 0.97 9.08
N MET A 231 -5.48 1.55 8.12
CA MET A 231 -4.95 2.53 7.18
C MET A 231 -4.44 3.82 7.80
N PRO A 232 -5.11 4.44 8.81
CA PRO A 232 -4.59 5.65 9.44
C PRO A 232 -3.22 5.42 10.08
N VAL A 233 -3.07 4.35 10.86
CA VAL A 233 -1.81 4.00 11.52
C VAL A 233 -0.71 3.71 10.50
N LEU A 234 -1.00 2.93 9.46
CA LEU A 234 -0.03 2.65 8.40
C LEU A 234 0.38 3.91 7.65
N SER A 235 -0.55 4.80 7.32
CA SER A 235 -0.27 6.08 6.68
C SER A 235 0.68 6.94 7.53
N GLU A 236 0.40 7.07 8.84
CA GLU A 236 1.28 7.81 9.74
C GLU A 236 2.65 7.16 9.88
N MET A 237 2.72 5.83 9.99
CA MET A 237 4.00 5.14 10.08
C MET A 237 4.84 5.36 8.81
N PHE A 238 4.22 5.31 7.62
CA PHE A 238 4.91 5.64 6.38
C PHE A 238 5.42 7.09 6.35
N GLN A 239 4.61 8.04 6.82
CA GLN A 239 5.01 9.44 6.89
C GLN A 239 6.09 9.68 7.95
N SER A 240 6.00 9.04 9.11
CA SER A 240 6.90 9.25 10.25
C SER A 240 8.30 8.69 9.97
N PHE A 241 8.36 7.52 9.34
CA PHE A 241 9.61 6.81 9.07
C PHE A 241 10.09 6.97 7.62
N TYR A 242 9.53 7.94 6.88
CA TYR A 242 9.73 8.07 5.44
C TYR A 242 11.22 8.08 5.08
N SER A 243 12.03 8.87 5.78
CA SER A 243 13.47 9.01 5.53
C SER A 243 14.33 7.98 6.27
N SER A 244 13.79 7.23 7.22
CA SER A 244 14.58 6.36 8.10
C SER A 244 14.74 4.94 7.56
N ILE A 245 13.65 4.30 7.14
CA ILE A 245 13.62 2.87 6.78
C ILE A 245 12.73 2.62 5.56
N PRO A 246 12.97 1.56 4.77
CA PRO A 246 12.14 1.24 3.60
C PRO A 246 10.75 0.73 3.99
N CYS A 247 9.79 0.83 3.06
CA CYS A 247 8.38 0.49 3.26
C CYS A 247 8.14 -0.93 3.81
N ASP A 248 8.90 -1.92 3.35
CA ASP A 248 8.83 -3.31 3.84
C ASP A 248 9.11 -3.40 5.35
N TRP A 249 10.04 -2.59 5.84
CA TRP A 249 10.42 -2.55 7.26
C TRP A 249 9.37 -1.82 8.09
N ILE A 250 8.72 -0.81 7.53
CA ILE A 250 7.59 -0.11 8.18
C ILE A 250 6.42 -1.08 8.37
N ILE A 251 6.06 -1.84 7.33
CA ILE A 251 5.02 -2.88 7.43
C ILE A 251 5.42 -3.95 8.45
N SER A 252 6.70 -4.30 8.51
CA SER A 252 7.24 -5.23 9.52
C SER A 252 7.10 -4.69 10.95
N LEU A 253 7.39 -3.41 11.19
CA LEU A 253 7.18 -2.76 12.49
C LEU A 253 5.70 -2.74 12.88
N PHE A 254 4.82 -2.39 11.94
CA PHE A 254 3.36 -2.43 12.16
C PHE A 254 2.91 -3.85 12.57
N SER A 255 3.42 -4.86 11.87
CA SER A 255 3.16 -6.28 12.14
C SER A 255 3.62 -6.71 13.53
N ASN A 256 4.81 -6.26 13.95
CA ASN A 256 5.35 -6.55 15.28
C ASN A 256 4.48 -5.94 16.39
N GLY A 257 4.01 -4.71 16.20
CA GLY A 257 3.12 -4.07 17.17
C GLY A 257 1.80 -4.82 17.32
N LYS A 258 1.19 -5.21 16.20
CA LYS A 258 -0.10 -5.93 16.18
C LYS A 258 0.02 -7.39 16.62
N SER A 259 1.18 -8.02 16.48
CA SER A 259 1.40 -9.44 16.84
C SER A 259 1.81 -9.65 18.31
N PHE A 260 1.97 -8.57 19.09
CA PHE A 260 2.51 -8.62 20.45
C PHE A 260 1.71 -9.56 21.38
N GLY A 261 0.37 -9.59 21.26
CA GLY A 261 -0.48 -10.53 22.00
C GLY A 261 -0.17 -12.01 21.69
N CYS A 262 0.13 -12.34 20.42
CA CYS A 262 0.51 -13.70 20.04
C CYS A 262 1.95 -14.05 20.50
N ALA A 263 2.84 -13.04 20.61
CA ALA A 263 4.23 -13.21 21.03
C ALA A 263 4.43 -13.36 22.54
N LEU A 264 3.47 -12.88 23.34
CA LEU A 264 3.44 -13.00 24.80
C LEU A 264 2.59 -14.17 25.31
N ASP A 265 1.72 -14.72 24.48
CA ASP A 265 0.89 -15.85 24.88
C ASP A 265 1.78 -17.09 25.10
N THR A 266 1.94 -17.46 26.38
CA THR A 266 2.77 -18.57 26.85
C THR A 266 2.31 -19.93 26.31
N ARG A 267 1.12 -20.02 25.70
CA ARG A 267 0.64 -21.23 25.00
C ARG A 267 1.37 -21.49 23.67
N PHE A 268 2.05 -20.49 23.09
CA PHE A 268 2.59 -20.52 21.72
C PHE A 268 4.13 -20.59 21.60
N SER A 269 4.88 -20.80 22.69
CA SER A 269 6.36 -20.67 22.73
C SER A 269 7.20 -21.80 22.08
N THR A 270 6.80 -22.37 20.93
CA THR A 270 7.64 -23.35 20.19
C THR A 270 7.73 -23.03 18.70
N SER A 271 8.84 -23.41 18.05
CA SER A 271 9.13 -23.09 16.64
C SER A 271 8.09 -23.57 15.62
N LYS A 272 7.42 -24.71 15.89
CA LYS A 272 6.27 -25.20 15.10
C LYS A 272 5.01 -24.36 15.32
N LYS A 273 4.81 -23.80 16.52
CA LYS A 273 3.65 -22.99 16.90
C LYS A 273 3.80 -21.52 16.48
N ASP A 274 5.02 -20.99 16.44
CA ASP A 274 5.34 -19.70 15.79
C ASP A 274 4.86 -19.71 14.34
N SER A 275 5.04 -20.84 13.64
CA SER A 275 4.53 -20.98 12.28
C SER A 275 3.00 -20.88 12.24
N ILE A 276 2.27 -21.51 13.16
CA ILE A 276 0.80 -21.48 13.22
C ILE A 276 0.29 -20.05 13.51
N CYS A 277 0.87 -19.36 14.49
CA CYS A 277 0.54 -17.96 14.78
C CYS A 277 0.76 -17.09 13.53
N MET A 278 1.90 -17.24 12.87
CA MET A 278 2.21 -16.50 11.65
C MET A 278 1.22 -16.78 10.52
N TRP A 279 0.74 -18.01 10.34
CA TRP A 279 -0.27 -18.32 9.31
C TRP A 279 -1.64 -17.70 9.61
N LYS A 280 -2.01 -17.56 10.89
CA LYS A 280 -3.24 -16.87 11.31
C LYS A 280 -3.15 -15.36 11.15
N LEU A 281 -2.02 -14.78 11.56
CA LEU A 281 -1.77 -13.33 11.48
C LEU A 281 -1.57 -12.85 10.03
N PHE A 282 -0.97 -13.68 9.18
CA PHE A 282 -0.66 -13.34 7.79
C PHE A 282 -1.20 -14.40 6.81
N PRO A 283 -2.52 -14.58 6.71
CA PRO A 283 -3.10 -15.55 5.80
C PRO A 283 -2.59 -15.33 4.38
N THR A 284 -2.04 -16.38 3.78
CA THR A 284 -1.47 -16.32 2.43
C THR A 284 -2.23 -17.26 1.53
N ILE A 285 -2.69 -16.78 0.38
CA ILE A 285 -3.37 -17.62 -0.59
C ILE A 285 -2.38 -18.65 -1.18
N ASN A 286 -2.87 -19.88 -1.41
CA ASN A 286 -2.02 -20.96 -1.89
C ASN A 286 -1.44 -20.67 -3.28
N HIS A 287 -2.26 -20.15 -4.19
CA HIS A 287 -1.87 -19.80 -5.56
C HIS A 287 -1.83 -18.28 -5.72
N SER A 288 -0.67 -17.75 -6.11
CA SER A 288 -0.49 -16.31 -6.33
C SER A 288 -1.54 -15.80 -7.32
N LEU A 289 -2.25 -14.74 -6.94
CA LEU A 289 -3.23 -14.09 -7.81
C LEU A 289 -2.62 -13.02 -8.71
N PHE A 290 -1.38 -12.63 -8.41
CA PHE A 290 -0.63 -11.61 -9.13
C PHE A 290 0.79 -12.10 -9.40
N GLN A 291 1.30 -11.78 -10.58
CA GLN A 291 2.69 -12.02 -10.97
C GLN A 291 3.37 -10.69 -11.27
N HIS A 292 4.51 -10.43 -10.64
CA HIS A 292 5.29 -9.23 -10.88
C HIS A 292 6.09 -9.35 -12.19
N ILE A 293 6.00 -8.33 -13.04
CA ILE A 293 6.63 -8.26 -14.37
C ILE A 293 7.66 -7.13 -14.49
N GLY A 294 7.87 -6.36 -13.42
CA GLY A 294 8.80 -5.24 -13.41
C GLY A 294 10.26 -5.66 -13.61
N VAL A 295 10.79 -5.46 -14.81
CA VAL A 295 12.21 -5.65 -15.14
C VAL A 295 13.01 -4.38 -14.86
N GLU A 296 12.44 -3.22 -15.20
CA GLU A 296 13.03 -1.90 -14.96
C GLU A 296 12.43 -1.25 -13.71
N SER A 297 13.30 -0.90 -12.75
CA SER A 297 12.94 -0.12 -11.58
C SER A 297 12.77 1.36 -11.92
N SER A 298 11.90 2.07 -11.20
CA SER A 298 11.81 3.54 -11.28
C SER A 298 13.04 4.25 -10.70
N LEU A 299 13.83 3.58 -9.86
CA LEU A 299 15.20 4.00 -9.54
C LEU A 299 16.15 3.63 -10.68
N LEU A 300 16.75 4.64 -11.33
CA LEU A 300 17.71 4.46 -12.42
C LEU A 300 18.89 3.56 -11.99
N GLY A 301 19.21 2.58 -12.84
CA GLY A 301 20.34 1.66 -12.63
C GLY A 301 20.09 0.53 -11.63
N LYS A 302 18.96 0.52 -10.89
CA LYS A 302 18.57 -0.62 -10.06
C LYS A 302 18.00 -1.74 -10.94
N LYS A 303 18.71 -2.86 -11.02
CA LYS A 303 18.19 -4.09 -11.66
C LYS A 303 17.24 -4.80 -10.69
N ASN A 304 16.05 -5.18 -11.17
CA ASN A 304 15.14 -6.01 -10.38
C ASN A 304 15.57 -7.47 -10.44
N SER A 305 15.93 -8.05 -9.29
CA SER A 305 16.28 -9.47 -9.15
C SER A 305 15.07 -10.37 -8.88
N MET A 306 13.84 -9.82 -8.91
CA MET A 306 12.61 -10.51 -8.50
C MET A 306 11.82 -11.17 -9.63
N ILE A 307 12.36 -11.24 -10.86
CA ILE A 307 11.75 -12.04 -11.93
C ILE A 307 12.02 -13.51 -11.62
N ARG A 308 11.07 -14.18 -10.97
CA ARG A 308 10.96 -15.63 -11.02
C ARG A 308 9.81 -15.94 -11.96
N ILE A 309 10.15 -16.45 -13.14
CA ILE A 309 9.23 -17.09 -14.08
C ILE A 309 8.53 -18.22 -13.34
#